data_AF-A0A061N1Q4-F1
#
_entry.id   AF-A0A061N1Q4-F1
#
_cell.length_a   1.000
_cell.length_b   1.000
_cell.length_c   1.000
_cell.angle_alpha   90.00
_cell.angle_beta   90.00
_cell.angle_gamma   90.00
#
_symmetry.space_group_name_H-M   'P 1'
#
loop_
_entity.id
_entity.type
_entity.pdbx_description
1 polymer ?
#
loop_
_entity_poly.entity_id
_entity_poly.type
_entity_poly.pdbx_seq_one_letter_code
_entity_poly.pdbx_strand_id
1 'polypeptide(L)' 'MINGKLHRKNTVDHMTFTPFNLVSFHSKVMSLLPGDLISTGTPGAVHIHEGDEVECQINGFASLKNKCQDLKIKTHA' A
#
# COMPACT_ATOMS: atom_id res chain seq x y z
N MET A 1 -5.09 -8.26 1.30
CA MET A 1 -5.93 -9.44 1.02
C MET A 1 -6.59 -9.22 -0.33
N ILE A 2 -6.87 -10.28 -1.08
CA ILE A 2 -7.63 -10.23 -2.33
C ILE A 2 -8.77 -11.23 -2.18
N ASN A 3 -10.01 -10.78 -2.30
CA ASN A 3 -11.22 -11.60 -2.14
C ASN A 3 -11.20 -12.43 -0.83
N GLY A 4 -10.81 -11.80 0.29
CA GLY A 4 -10.70 -12.45 1.59
C GLY A 4 -9.46 -13.32 1.81
N LYS A 5 -8.61 -13.54 0.79
CA LYS A 5 -7.38 -14.34 0.91
C LYS A 5 -6.19 -13.49 1.30
N LEU A 6 -5.35 -13.98 2.22
CA LEU A 6 -4.09 -13.33 2.57
C LEU A 6 -3.04 -13.56 1.47
N HIS A 7 -2.48 -12.47 0.94
CA HIS A 7 -1.45 -12.52 -0.10
C HIS A 7 -0.07 -12.08 0.41
N ARG A 8 -0.03 -11.05 1.26
CA ARG A 8 1.20 -10.54 1.88
C ARG A 8 0.89 -10.11 3.30
N LYS A 9 1.87 -10.32 4.19
CA LYS A 9 1.85 -9.88 5.59
C LYS A 9 3.29 -9.65 6.02
N ASN A 10 3.53 -8.54 6.73
CA ASN A 10 4.82 -8.28 7.33
C ASN A 10 4.68 -7.35 8.54
N THR A 11 5.79 -7.11 9.23
CA THR A 11 5.90 -6.13 10.32
C THR A 11 6.99 -5.10 9.99
N VAL A 12 6.93 -3.95 10.67
CA VAL A 12 7.90 -2.85 10.49
C VAL A 12 9.34 -3.27 10.84
N ASP A 13 9.51 -4.25 11.73
CA ASP A 13 10.82 -4.76 12.16
C ASP A 13 11.60 -5.48 11.04
N HIS A 14 10.90 -5.93 9.98
CA HIS A 14 11.52 -6.58 8.83
C HIS A 14 11.80 -5.61 7.67
N MET A 15 11.64 -4.30 7.87
CA MET A 15 11.93 -3.32 6.82
C MET A 15 13.44 -3.11 6.68
N THR A 16 13.97 -3.13 5.45
CA THR A 16 15.36 -2.78 5.15
C THR A 16 15.70 -1.34 5.59
N PHE A 17 14.74 -0.42 5.42
CA PHE A 17 14.85 0.97 5.88
C PHE A 17 13.69 1.27 6.82
N THR A 18 13.99 1.62 8.07
CA THR A 18 12.97 1.94 9.07
C THR A 18 12.22 3.23 8.71
N PRO A 19 10.99 3.45 9.22
CA PRO A 19 10.28 4.71 9.03
C PRO A 19 11.09 5.94 9.44
N PHE A 20 11.87 5.85 10.52
CA PHE A 20 12.77 6.93 10.96
C PHE A 20 13.87 7.23 9.93
N ASN A 21 14.46 6.19 9.32
CA ASN A 21 15.45 6.35 8.26
C ASN A 21 14.83 7.03 7.04
N LEU A 22 13.61 6.65 6.65
CA LEU A 22 12.90 7.25 5.51
C LEU A 22 12.65 8.75 5.74
N VAL A 23 12.15 9.13 6.91
CA VAL A 23 11.93 10.55 7.26
C VAL A 23 13.22 11.35 7.17
N SER A 24 14.31 10.86 7.79
CA SER A 24 15.62 11.55 7.77
C SER A 24 16.23 11.62 6.37
N PHE A 25 16.08 10.58 5.56
CA PHE A 25 16.59 10.55 4.20
C PHE A 25 15.86 11.57 3.31
N HIS A 26 14.53 11.54 3.31
CA HIS A 26 13.73 12.45 2.49
C HIS A 26 13.88 13.91 2.92
N SER A 27 14.00 14.19 4.22
CA SER A 27 14.16 15.57 4.74
C SER A 27 15.50 16.23 4.35
N LYS A 28 16.49 15.46 3.89
CA LYS A 28 17.77 16.00 3.37
C LYS A 28 17.66 16.46 1.92
N VAL A 29 16.66 15.97 1.19
CA VAL A 29 16.46 16.26 -0.24
C VAL A 29 15.36 17.30 -0.44
N MET A 30 14.33 17.28 0.39
CA MET A 30 13.21 18.22 0.34
C MET A 30 12.68 18.56 1.74
N SER A 31 12.14 19.77 1.90
CA SER A 31 11.41 20.16 3.10
C SER A 31 10.10 19.39 3.19
N LEU A 32 9.87 18.68 4.29
CA LEU A 32 8.59 18.02 4.58
C LEU A 32 7.63 19.02 5.22
N LEU A 33 6.38 19.02 4.78
CA LEU A 33 5.31 19.88 5.27
C LEU A 33 4.25 19.08 6.04
N PRO A 34 3.50 19.74 6.96
CA PRO A 34 2.37 19.09 7.62
C PRO A 34 1.35 18.57 6.61
N GLY A 35 1.03 17.28 6.71
CA GLY A 35 0.10 16.59 5.80
C GLY A 35 0.80 15.77 4.71
N ASP A 36 2.12 15.88 4.55
CA ASP A 36 2.86 15.04 3.62
C ASP A 36 2.80 13.55 4.01
N LEU A 37 2.68 12.70 2.99
CA LEU A 37 2.58 11.25 3.15
C LEU A 37 3.82 10.56 2.56
N ILE A 38 4.46 9.71 3.36
CA ILE A 38 5.54 8.84 2.90
C ILE A 38 5.01 7.41 2.77
N SER A 39 5.03 6.87 1.55
CA SER A 39 4.78 5.45 1.33
C SER A 39 6.04 4.67 1.68
N THR A 40 6.00 3.90 2.76
CA THR A 40 7.19 3.27 3.36
C THR A 40 7.65 2.00 2.66
N GLY A 41 6.96 1.59 1.60
CA GLY A 41 7.26 0.38 0.82
C GLY A 41 6.27 -0.76 1.08
N THR A 42 6.51 -1.88 0.40
CA THR A 42 5.65 -3.07 0.42
C THR A 42 6.48 -4.34 0.61
N PRO A 43 6.00 -5.34 1.37
CA PRO A 43 6.66 -6.65 1.46
C PRO A 43 6.58 -7.47 0.16
N GLY A 44 5.87 -6.99 -0.85
CA GLY A 44 5.88 -7.58 -2.18
C GLY A 44 4.66 -7.19 -3.00
N ALA A 45 4.81 -7.20 -4.32
CA ALA A 45 3.71 -6.95 -5.24
C ALA A 45 2.86 -8.22 -5.47
N VAL A 46 1.62 -7.99 -5.89
CA VAL A 46 0.67 -9.00 -6.36
C VAL A 46 -0.16 -8.41 -7.49
N HIS A 47 -0.55 -9.25 -8.44
CA HIS A 47 -1.51 -8.87 -9.49
C HIS A 47 -2.92 -8.84 -8.92
N ILE A 48 -3.71 -7.90 -9.42
CA ILE A 48 -5.15 -7.77 -9.19
C ILE A 48 -5.85 -7.81 -10.54
N HIS A 49 -7.10 -8.28 -10.56
CA HIS A 49 -7.88 -8.47 -11.76
C HIS A 49 -9.22 -7.72 -11.67
N GLU A 50 -9.93 -7.62 -12.79
CA GLU A 50 -11.28 -7.06 -12.84
C GLU A 50 -12.19 -7.71 -11.79
N GLY A 51 -12.89 -6.88 -11.00
CA GLY A 51 -13.85 -7.33 -10.01
C GLY A 51 -13.27 -7.74 -8.66
N ASP A 52 -11.94 -7.83 -8.52
CA ASP A 52 -11.30 -8.17 -7.24
C ASP A 52 -11.63 -7.13 -6.15
N GLU A 53 -11.96 -7.60 -4.95
CA GLU A 53 -11.99 -6.77 -3.74
C GLU A 53 -10.63 -6.85 -3.02
N VAL A 54 -9.93 -5.73 -2.98
CA VAL A 54 -8.61 -5.60 -2.35
C VAL A 54 -8.76 -4.95 -0.99
N GLU A 55 -8.16 -5.56 0.02
CA GLU A 55 -8.21 -5.10 1.41
C GLU A 55 -6.82 -4.95 2.03
N CYS A 56 -6.60 -3.87 2.78
CA CYS A 56 -5.40 -3.64 3.57
C CYS A 56 -5.76 -3.47 5.06
N GLN A 57 -4.91 -4.00 5.94
CA GLN A 57 -5.11 -3.97 7.39
C GLN A 57 -3.80 -3.65 8.11
N ILE A 58 -3.89 -2.79 9.11
CA ILE A 58 -2.85 -2.53 10.10
C ILE A 58 -3.51 -2.67 11.48
N ASN A 59 -2.87 -3.39 12.40
CA ASN A 59 -3.41 -3.57 13.75
C ASN A 59 -3.71 -2.22 14.40
N GLY A 60 -4.92 -2.06 14.94
CA GLY A 60 -5.37 -0.80 15.56
C GLY A 60 -6.00 0.21 14.58
N PHE A 61 -6.02 -0.06 13.28
CA PHE A 61 -6.67 0.79 12.27
C PHE A 61 -7.86 0.09 11.63
N ALA A 62 -8.80 0.90 11.12
CA ALA A 62 -9.88 0.38 10.28
C ALA A 62 -9.32 -0.22 8.99
N SER A 63 -9.96 -1.29 8.51
CA SER A 63 -9.57 -1.92 7.25
C SER A 63 -9.94 -1.03 6.06
N LEU A 64 -9.05 -0.93 5.08
CA LEU A 64 -9.31 -0.21 3.83
C LEU A 64 -9.66 -1.22 2.73
N LYS A 65 -10.86 -1.10 2.14
CA LYS A 65 -11.37 -1.99 1.08
C LYS A 65 -11.68 -1.22 -0.19
N ASN A 66 -11.27 -1.75 -1.34
CA ASN A 66 -11.52 -1.16 -2.66
C ASN A 66 -11.82 -2.26 -3.69
N LYS A 67 -12.68 -1.97 -4.66
CA LYS A 67 -12.94 -2.87 -5.80
C LYS A 67 -12.08 -2.47 -6.99
N CYS A 68 -11.44 -3.45 -7.62
CA CYS A 68 -10.64 -3.27 -8.81
C CYS A 68 -11.55 -3.21 -10.06
N GLN A 69 -11.31 -2.19 -10.88
CA GLN A 69 -11.96 -2.01 -12.17
C GLN A 69 -10.89 -1.80 -13.25
N ASP A 70 -10.74 -2.77 -14.14
CA ASP A 70 -9.97 -2.69 -15.37
C ASP A 70 -10.74 -1.88 -16.42
N LEU A 71 -10.31 -0.63 -16.59
CA LEU A 71 -10.89 0.29 -17.53
C LEU A 71 -10.74 -0.14 -18.99
N LYS A 72 -9.81 -1.05 -19.33
CA LYS A 72 -9.63 -1.53 -20.71
C LYS A 72 -10.77 -2.43 -21.17
N ILE A 73 -11.47 -3.10 -20.24
CA ILE A 73 -12.59 -3.99 -20.57
C ILE A 73 -13.84 -3.17 -20.94
N LYS A 74 -14.06 -2.04 -20.26
CA LYS A 74 -15.27 -1.22 -20.47
C LYS A 74 -15.26 -0.39 -21.75
N THR A 75 -14.10 -0.12 -22.33
CA THR A 75 -13.98 0.70 -23.56
C THR A 75 -14.39 -0.05 -24.83
N HIS A 76 -14.76 -1.33 -24.74
CA HIS A 76 -15.18 -2.18 -25.87
C HIS A 76 -16.61 -2.74 -25.73
N ALA A 77 -17.42 -2.17 -24.83
CA ALA A 77 -18.85 -2.48 -24.68
C ALA A 77 -19.72 -1.37 -25.27
#